data_AF-A0A8S3S3M3-F1
#
_entry.id   AF-A0A8S3S3M3-F1
#
_cell.length_a   1.000
_cell.length_b   1.000
_cell.length_c   1.000
_cell.angle_alpha   90.00
_cell.angle_beta   90.00
_cell.angle_gamma   90.00
#
_symmetry.space_group_name_H-M   'P 1'
#
loop_
_entity.id
_entity.type
_entity.pdbx_description
1 polymer ?
#
loop_
_entity_poly.entity_id
_entity_poly.type
_entity_poly.pdbx_seq_one_letter_code
_entity_poly.pdbx_strand_id
1 'polypeptide(L)'
;MLELMLGQIANYCPIISRNTIVKNSTSIDNIWQTIRLHYGFQITGAHFVDFDAIHYDPGERPEDLYQRLMAFIEDSLLRKDMGITHHDEDIEDDEELSPTLENLLILTWLRLIHPELPKLIKQRYGTELRARTLASIKPEISQALESLLEELRTTEDAKSMRAAVKRFPKTKQSSFVPRSNFKSCPLCKSAGRPDRHFLSQCTYLPQQDRQFIAKARAVSEIHDADECDLDNHENNDSTFQDQFPVASNRVQIQQSPYIDAYYGHKSYKTYH
;
A
#
# COMPACT_ATOMS: atom_id res chain seq x y z
N MET A 1 -38.19 -32.34 10.85
CA MET A 1 -37.34 -31.22 10.37
C MET A 1 -35.94 -31.27 10.99
N LEU A 2 -35.82 -31.39 12.32
CA LEU A 2 -34.53 -31.56 13.01
C LEU A 2 -33.76 -32.82 12.56
N GLU A 3 -34.39 -34.00 12.53
CA GLU A 3 -33.72 -35.24 12.09
C GLU A 3 -33.22 -35.20 10.63
N LEU A 4 -33.93 -34.46 9.76
CA LEU A 4 -33.50 -34.24 8.38
C LEU A 4 -32.25 -33.36 8.34
N MET A 5 -32.21 -32.27 9.12
CA MET A 5 -31.05 -31.39 9.24
C MET A 5 -29.83 -32.15 9.79
N LEU A 6 -29.98 -32.87 10.90
CA LEU A 6 -28.91 -33.68 11.49
C LEU A 6 -28.46 -34.80 10.53
N GLY A 7 -29.41 -35.36 9.79
CA GLY A 7 -29.13 -36.34 8.76
C GLY A 7 -28.32 -35.79 7.58
N GLN A 8 -28.51 -34.51 7.22
CA GLN A 8 -27.68 -33.83 6.22
C GLN A 8 -26.28 -33.55 6.75
N ILE A 9 -26.14 -33.03 7.98
CA ILE A 9 -24.83 -32.77 8.60
C ILE A 9 -24.00 -34.06 8.66
N ALA A 10 -24.61 -35.17 9.06
CA ALA A 10 -23.95 -36.46 9.11
C ALA A 10 -23.48 -36.97 7.73
N ASN A 11 -24.11 -36.55 6.63
CA ASN A 11 -23.66 -36.92 5.29
C ASN A 11 -22.36 -36.21 4.90
N TYR A 12 -22.13 -34.99 5.42
CA TYR A 12 -20.89 -34.24 5.20
C TYR A 12 -19.75 -34.66 6.13
N CYS A 13 -20.04 -35.44 7.18
CA CYS A 13 -19.05 -35.96 8.13
C CYS A 13 -18.98 -37.50 8.11
N PRO A 14 -18.62 -38.14 6.99
CA PRO A 14 -18.77 -39.59 6.80
C PRO A 14 -17.93 -40.45 7.74
N ILE A 15 -16.87 -39.88 8.33
CA ILE A 15 -15.95 -40.59 9.24
C ILE A 15 -16.54 -40.63 10.67
N ILE A 16 -17.34 -39.64 11.04
CA ILE A 16 -17.99 -39.57 12.36
C ILE A 16 -19.26 -40.42 12.31
N SER A 17 -19.46 -41.25 13.33
CA SER A 17 -20.67 -42.10 13.41
C SER A 17 -21.94 -41.24 13.35
N ARG A 18 -22.85 -41.61 12.45
CA ARG A 18 -24.15 -40.95 12.30
C ARG A 18 -24.95 -40.90 13.61
N ASN A 19 -24.83 -41.94 14.45
CA ASN A 19 -25.51 -41.95 15.75
C ASN A 19 -24.94 -40.90 16.71
N THR A 20 -23.65 -40.57 16.59
CA THR A 20 -23.03 -39.49 17.38
C THR A 20 -23.68 -38.14 17.07
N ILE A 21 -23.95 -37.86 15.78
CA ILE A 21 -24.53 -36.60 15.31
C ILE A 21 -26.05 -36.55 15.43
N VAL A 22 -26.75 -37.68 15.26
CA VAL A 22 -28.22 -37.72 15.20
C VAL A 22 -28.87 -38.08 16.54
N LYS A 23 -28.21 -38.93 17.35
CA LYS A 23 -28.81 -39.48 18.59
C LYS A 23 -28.10 -39.05 19.87
N ASN A 24 -26.78 -38.87 19.84
CA ASN A 24 -25.99 -38.61 21.05
C ASN A 24 -25.68 -37.12 21.26
N SER A 25 -25.86 -36.28 20.24
CA SER A 25 -25.66 -34.85 20.32
C SER A 25 -26.72 -34.18 21.18
N THR A 26 -26.30 -33.35 22.12
CA THR A 26 -27.21 -32.60 23.02
C THR A 26 -27.55 -31.20 22.50
N SER A 27 -26.79 -30.67 21.54
CA SER A 27 -26.98 -29.37 20.89
C SER A 27 -26.24 -29.31 19.55
N ILE A 28 -26.48 -28.26 18.76
CA ILE A 28 -25.70 -27.96 17.54
C ILE A 28 -24.22 -27.72 17.91
N ASP A 29 -23.96 -27.05 19.03
CA ASP A 29 -22.59 -26.80 19.52
C ASP A 29 -21.87 -28.11 19.85
N ASN A 30 -22.57 -29.08 20.46
CA ASN A 30 -22.00 -30.41 20.73
C ASN A 30 -21.59 -31.12 19.43
N ILE A 31 -22.39 -30.98 18.37
CA ILE A 31 -22.07 -31.54 17.04
C ILE A 31 -20.81 -30.86 16.50
N TRP A 32 -20.75 -29.53 16.53
CA TRP A 32 -19.59 -28.78 16.05
C TRP A 32 -18.32 -29.11 16.82
N GLN A 33 -18.39 -29.20 18.15
CA GLN A 33 -17.25 -29.59 18.98
C GLN A 33 -16.79 -31.02 18.66
N THR A 34 -17.72 -31.95 18.45
CA THR A 34 -17.38 -33.33 18.05
C THR A 34 -16.68 -33.36 16.69
N ILE A 35 -17.16 -32.59 15.71
CA ILE A 35 -16.53 -32.48 14.39
C ILE A 35 -15.14 -31.86 14.52
N ARG A 36 -15.02 -30.76 15.26
CA ARG A 36 -13.74 -30.07 15.48
C ARG A 36 -12.70 -30.97 16.12
N LEU A 37 -13.05 -31.67 17.20
CA LEU A 37 -12.18 -32.63 17.86
C LEU A 37 -11.74 -33.76 16.93
N HIS A 38 -12.66 -34.32 16.14
CA HIS A 38 -12.36 -35.44 15.25
C HIS A 38 -11.39 -35.04 14.11
N TYR A 39 -11.58 -33.87 13.52
CA TYR A 39 -10.72 -33.39 12.42
C TYR A 39 -9.48 -32.63 12.90
N GLY A 40 -9.29 -32.50 14.22
CA GLY A 40 -8.15 -31.77 14.77
C GLY A 40 -8.23 -30.26 14.57
N PHE A 41 -9.42 -29.71 14.34
CA PHE A 41 -9.68 -28.26 14.35
C PHE A 41 -9.68 -27.77 15.80
N GLN A 42 -8.53 -27.88 16.47
CA GLN A 42 -8.27 -27.17 17.71
C GLN A 42 -7.79 -25.78 17.33
N ILE A 43 -8.47 -24.76 17.85
CA ILE A 43 -7.94 -23.42 17.81
C ILE A 43 -6.74 -23.47 18.74
N THR A 44 -5.58 -23.22 18.17
CA THR A 44 -4.31 -23.17 18.89
C THR A 44 -3.70 -21.81 18.57
N GLY A 45 -2.79 -21.33 19.41
CA GLY A 45 -2.05 -20.10 19.09
C GLY A 45 -1.30 -20.17 17.75
N ALA A 46 -1.02 -21.38 17.24
CA ALA A 46 -0.41 -21.60 15.93
C ALA A 46 -1.39 -21.37 14.76
N HIS A 47 -2.70 -21.58 14.94
CA HIS A 47 -3.70 -21.40 13.89
C HIS A 47 -3.63 -20.00 13.28
N PHE A 48 -3.41 -18.97 14.11
CA PHE A 48 -3.32 -17.59 13.62
C PHE A 48 -2.13 -17.34 12.68
N VAL A 49 -1.07 -18.16 12.76
CA VAL A 49 0.10 -18.08 11.85
C VAL A 49 -0.29 -18.51 10.44
N ASP A 50 -1.25 -19.42 10.29
CA ASP A 50 -1.73 -19.89 8.99
C ASP A 50 -2.47 -18.80 8.19
N PHE A 51 -2.75 -17.63 8.81
CA PHE A 51 -3.28 -16.46 8.12
C PHE A 51 -2.39 -16.02 6.95
N ASP A 52 -1.07 -16.19 7.07
CA ASP A 52 -0.09 -15.84 6.03
C ASP A 52 -0.26 -16.68 4.75
N ALA A 53 -0.85 -17.87 4.84
CA ALA A 53 -1.12 -18.72 3.68
C ALA A 53 -2.25 -18.17 2.80
N ILE A 54 -3.08 -17.25 3.31
CA ILE A 54 -4.19 -16.66 2.56
C ILE A 54 -3.65 -15.64 1.55
N HIS A 55 -3.81 -15.96 0.27
CA HIS A 55 -3.47 -15.08 -0.85
C HIS A 55 -4.64 -14.97 -1.84
N TYR A 56 -4.57 -13.98 -2.72
CA TYR A 56 -5.55 -13.79 -3.79
C TYR A 56 -5.25 -14.74 -4.96
N ASP A 57 -6.22 -15.58 -5.32
CA ASP A 57 -6.06 -16.61 -6.35
C ASP A 57 -6.38 -16.11 -7.77
N PRO A 58 -5.69 -16.60 -8.81
CA PRO A 58 -5.99 -16.23 -10.20
C PRO A 58 -7.43 -16.59 -10.60
N GLY A 59 -8.23 -15.58 -10.95
CA GLY A 59 -9.63 -15.76 -11.35
C GLY A 59 -10.61 -15.84 -10.17
N GLU A 60 -10.13 -15.72 -8.93
CA GLU A 60 -10.98 -15.59 -7.76
C GLU A 60 -11.68 -14.24 -7.76
N ARG A 61 -12.95 -14.22 -7.33
CA ARG A 61 -13.66 -12.95 -7.14
C ARG A 61 -13.13 -12.28 -5.87
N PRO A 62 -12.87 -10.97 -5.86
CA PRO A 62 -12.41 -10.28 -4.65
C PRO A 62 -13.30 -10.51 -3.43
N GLU A 63 -14.62 -10.66 -3.62
CA GLU A 63 -15.54 -10.98 -2.53
C GLU A 63 -15.27 -12.35 -1.91
N ASP A 64 -14.90 -13.36 -2.69
CA ASP A 64 -14.62 -14.70 -2.19
C ASP A 64 -13.37 -14.69 -1.30
N LEU A 65 -12.34 -13.92 -1.67
CA LEU A 65 -11.16 -13.66 -0.82
C LEU A 65 -11.57 -13.00 0.51
N TYR A 66 -12.46 -12.01 0.47
CA TYR A 66 -12.95 -11.35 1.69
C TYR A 66 -13.65 -12.36 2.60
N GLN A 67 -14.49 -13.24 2.06
CA GLN A 67 -15.18 -14.27 2.85
C GLN A 67 -14.19 -15.26 3.49
N ARG A 68 -13.14 -15.66 2.77
CA ARG A 68 -12.08 -16.53 3.35
C ARG A 68 -11.34 -15.85 4.48
N LEU A 69 -10.98 -14.57 4.31
CA LEU A 69 -10.33 -13.79 5.37
C LEU A 69 -11.25 -13.62 6.59
N MET A 70 -12.53 -13.30 6.37
CA MET A 70 -13.52 -13.15 7.44
C MET A 70 -13.72 -14.46 8.22
N ALA A 71 -13.96 -15.56 7.51
CA ALA A 71 -14.13 -16.88 8.13
C ALA A 71 -12.93 -17.27 8.98
N PHE A 72 -11.70 -17.03 8.48
CA PHE A 72 -10.49 -17.30 9.24
C PHE A 72 -10.41 -16.47 10.52
N ILE A 73 -10.73 -15.17 10.46
CA ILE A 73 -10.71 -14.31 11.65
C ILE A 73 -11.79 -14.74 12.65
N GLU A 74 -13.00 -15.03 12.19
CA GLU A 74 -14.09 -15.53 13.06
C GLU A 74 -13.73 -16.85 13.75
N ASP A 75 -13.04 -17.75 13.04
CA ASP A 75 -12.51 -19.00 13.59
C ASP A 75 -11.31 -18.78 14.52
N SER A 76 -10.69 -17.60 14.51
CA SER A 76 -9.56 -17.26 15.36
C SER A 76 -9.93 -16.48 16.61
N LEU A 77 -11.16 -15.98 16.72
CA LEU A 77 -11.64 -15.27 17.91
C LEU A 77 -11.65 -16.19 19.12
N LEU A 78 -11.02 -15.75 20.22
CA LEU A 78 -10.90 -16.55 21.43
C LEU A 78 -12.26 -16.73 22.12
N ARG A 79 -12.50 -17.93 22.66
CA ARG A 79 -13.71 -18.24 23.45
C ARG A 79 -13.32 -18.83 24.79
N LYS A 80 -14.21 -18.66 25.77
CA LYS A 80 -14.00 -19.11 27.16
C LYS A 80 -13.65 -20.60 27.28
N ASP A 81 -14.17 -21.43 26.36
CA ASP A 81 -14.10 -22.88 26.41
C ASP A 81 -12.98 -23.50 25.55
N MET A 82 -12.05 -22.69 25.02
CA MET A 82 -11.00 -23.20 24.13
C MET A 82 -9.76 -23.77 24.83
N GLY A 83 -9.58 -23.50 26.13
CA GLY A 83 -8.41 -23.97 26.88
C GLY A 83 -7.08 -23.33 26.41
N ILE A 84 -7.15 -22.15 25.81
CA ILE A 84 -5.99 -21.31 25.45
C ILE A 84 -5.93 -20.14 26.42
N THR A 85 -4.73 -19.81 26.89
CA THR A 85 -4.48 -18.62 27.69
C THR A 85 -3.94 -17.48 26.82
N HIS A 86 -4.33 -16.24 27.12
CA HIS A 86 -3.73 -15.04 26.55
C HIS A 86 -3.01 -14.28 27.66
N HIS A 87 -1.72 -14.00 27.47
CA HIS A 87 -0.88 -13.39 28.52
C HIS A 87 -0.88 -14.17 29.86
N ASP A 88 -0.84 -15.51 29.76
CA ASP A 88 -0.92 -16.43 30.92
C ASP A 88 -2.23 -16.33 31.72
N GLU A 89 -3.25 -15.67 31.18
CA GLU A 89 -4.60 -15.56 31.75
C GLU A 89 -5.60 -16.37 30.93
N ASP A 90 -6.54 -17.01 31.63
CA ASP A 90 -7.66 -17.71 31.00
C ASP A 90 -8.62 -16.70 30.37
N ILE A 91 -9.24 -17.09 29.26
CA ILE A 91 -10.22 -16.27 28.56
C ILE A 91 -11.53 -16.25 29.35
N GLU A 92 -11.85 -15.11 29.95
CA GLU A 92 -13.06 -14.95 30.76
C GLU A 92 -14.31 -14.68 29.93
N ASP A 93 -14.17 -14.05 28.76
CA ASP A 93 -15.25 -13.64 27.85
C ASP A 93 -14.99 -14.06 26.40
N ASP A 94 -16.06 -14.36 25.66
CA ASP A 94 -15.95 -14.67 24.22
C ASP A 94 -15.57 -13.38 23.49
N GLU A 95 -14.52 -13.46 22.68
CA GLU A 95 -14.05 -12.34 21.89
C GLU A 95 -15.05 -12.01 20.77
N GLU A 96 -15.33 -10.72 20.62
CA GLU A 96 -16.13 -10.19 19.52
C GLU A 96 -15.22 -9.50 18.51
N LEU A 97 -15.63 -9.52 17.24
CA LEU A 97 -14.92 -8.85 16.18
C LEU A 97 -14.93 -7.33 16.41
N SER A 98 -13.78 -6.79 16.84
CA SER A 98 -13.66 -5.36 17.13
C SER A 98 -13.62 -4.50 15.85
N PRO A 99 -14.06 -3.23 15.89
CA PRO A 99 -13.98 -2.33 14.74
C PRO A 99 -12.57 -2.15 14.19
N THR A 100 -11.55 -2.23 15.03
CA THR A 100 -10.14 -2.15 14.62
C THR A 100 -9.74 -3.39 13.81
N LEU A 101 -10.18 -4.57 14.25
CA LEU A 101 -9.92 -5.84 13.55
C LEU A 101 -10.66 -5.88 12.21
N GLU A 102 -11.91 -5.40 12.15
CA GLU A 102 -12.64 -5.21 10.88
C GLU A 102 -11.88 -4.30 9.92
N ASN A 103 -11.34 -3.17 10.39
CA ASN A 103 -10.55 -2.26 9.56
C ASN A 103 -9.26 -2.92 9.05
N LEU A 104 -8.58 -3.69 9.90
CA LEU A 104 -7.38 -4.43 9.52
C LEU A 104 -7.70 -5.52 8.49
N LEU A 105 -8.85 -6.17 8.61
CA LEU A 105 -9.35 -7.15 7.66
C LEU A 105 -9.53 -6.51 6.28
N ILE A 106 -10.23 -5.36 6.21
CA ILE A 106 -10.42 -4.66 4.92
C ILE A 106 -9.08 -4.19 4.37
N LEU A 107 -8.19 -3.66 5.19
CA LEU A 107 -6.87 -3.24 4.71
C LEU A 107 -6.05 -4.42 4.16
N THR A 108 -6.15 -5.59 4.77
CA THR A 108 -5.48 -6.81 4.31
C THR A 108 -6.08 -7.31 3.00
N TRP A 109 -7.41 -7.37 2.93
CA TRP A 109 -8.15 -7.69 1.70
C TRP A 109 -7.70 -6.83 0.52
N LEU A 110 -7.63 -5.51 0.71
CA LEU A 110 -7.19 -4.58 -0.33
C LEU A 110 -5.74 -4.79 -0.75
N ARG A 111 -4.84 -5.04 0.20
CA ARG A 111 -3.42 -5.29 -0.08
C ARG A 111 -3.18 -6.57 -0.86
N LEU A 112 -3.94 -7.63 -0.55
CA LEU A 112 -3.83 -8.92 -1.23
C LEU A 112 -4.35 -8.86 -2.67
N ILE A 113 -5.36 -8.02 -2.95
CA ILE A 113 -5.82 -7.79 -4.33
C ILE A 113 -4.77 -7.02 -5.14
N HIS A 114 -4.28 -5.89 -4.62
CA HIS A 114 -3.27 -5.08 -5.31
C HIS A 114 -2.50 -4.17 -4.35
N PRO A 115 -1.16 -4.09 -4.41
CA PRO A 115 -0.33 -3.37 -3.45
C PRO A 115 -0.62 -1.85 -3.38
N GLU A 116 -0.93 -1.20 -4.51
CA GLU A 116 -1.24 0.24 -4.56
C GLU A 116 -2.71 0.58 -4.27
N LEU A 117 -3.59 -0.42 -4.14
CA LEU A 117 -5.02 -0.19 -3.95
C LEU A 117 -5.36 0.57 -2.65
N PRO A 118 -4.74 0.29 -1.49
CA PRO A 118 -4.96 1.10 -0.29
C PRO A 118 -4.65 2.58 -0.47
N LYS A 119 -3.61 2.91 -1.25
CA LYS A 119 -3.22 4.29 -1.53
C LYS A 119 -4.25 4.99 -2.41
N LEU A 120 -4.73 4.30 -3.45
CA LEU A 120 -5.79 4.81 -4.31
C LEU A 120 -7.10 5.03 -3.54
N ILE A 121 -7.47 4.09 -2.66
CA ILE A 121 -8.66 4.23 -1.81
C ILE A 121 -8.54 5.42 -0.86
N LYS A 122 -7.37 5.61 -0.24
CA LYS A 122 -7.11 6.78 0.60
C LYS A 122 -7.25 8.10 -0.17
N GLN A 123 -6.86 8.12 -1.44
CA GLN A 123 -7.02 9.28 -2.31
C GLN A 123 -8.48 9.52 -2.71
N ARG A 124 -9.22 8.46 -3.05
CA ARG A 124 -10.60 8.50 -3.54
C ARG A 124 -11.64 8.77 -2.45
N TYR A 125 -11.53 8.06 -1.34
CA TYR A 125 -12.50 8.05 -0.24
C TYR A 125 -12.00 8.83 0.99
N GLY A 126 -10.99 9.68 0.82
CA GLY A 126 -10.40 10.45 1.91
C GLY A 126 -11.39 11.37 2.63
N THR A 127 -12.50 11.74 1.98
CA THR A 127 -13.62 12.49 2.58
C THR A 127 -14.48 11.65 3.51
N GLU A 128 -14.87 10.47 3.06
CA GLU A 128 -15.71 9.51 3.77
C GLU A 128 -14.98 8.93 4.99
N LEU A 129 -13.68 8.65 4.81
CA LEU A 129 -12.78 8.16 5.87
C LEU A 129 -12.58 9.16 7.03
N ARG A 130 -13.05 10.40 6.92
CA ARG A 130 -13.06 11.34 8.06
C ARG A 130 -14.16 11.05 9.07
N ALA A 131 -15.25 10.40 8.64
CA ALA A 131 -16.43 10.18 9.46
C ALA A 131 -16.86 8.71 9.56
N ARG A 132 -16.32 7.83 8.70
CA ARG A 132 -16.65 6.41 8.62
C ARG A 132 -15.38 5.57 8.62
N THR A 133 -15.47 4.37 9.16
CA THR A 133 -14.36 3.42 9.16
C THR A 133 -14.16 2.79 7.77
N LEU A 134 -12.98 2.23 7.52
CA LEU A 134 -12.68 1.52 6.28
C LEU A 134 -13.63 0.32 6.09
N ALA A 135 -13.92 -0.41 7.19
CA ALA A 135 -14.94 -1.45 7.24
C ALA A 135 -16.32 -0.94 6.82
N SER A 136 -16.74 0.22 7.34
CA SER A 136 -18.05 0.81 7.04
C SER A 136 -18.22 1.23 5.58
N ILE A 137 -17.15 1.55 4.86
CA ILE A 137 -17.20 1.96 3.44
C ILE A 137 -16.87 0.81 2.47
N LYS A 138 -16.68 -0.41 2.98
CA LYS A 138 -16.42 -1.59 2.15
C LYS A 138 -17.46 -1.81 1.06
N PRO A 139 -18.78 -1.62 1.28
CA PRO A 139 -19.77 -1.78 0.20
C PRO A 139 -19.52 -0.86 -0.99
N GLU A 140 -19.20 0.41 -0.73
CA GLU A 140 -18.89 1.41 -1.75
C GLU A 140 -17.57 1.08 -2.48
N ILE A 141 -16.56 0.61 -1.76
CA ILE A 141 -15.30 0.16 -2.36
C ILE A 141 -15.54 -1.06 -3.24
N SER A 142 -16.32 -2.04 -2.77
CA SER A 142 -16.61 -3.27 -3.50
C SER A 142 -17.35 -2.99 -4.81
N GLN A 143 -18.30 -2.04 -4.79
CA GLN A 143 -19.02 -1.62 -5.98
C GLN A 143 -18.11 -0.93 -7.00
N ALA A 144 -17.12 -0.15 -6.56
CA ALA A 144 -16.19 0.57 -7.41
C ALA A 144 -14.93 -0.23 -7.78
N LEU A 145 -14.75 -1.44 -7.23
CA LEU A 145 -13.47 -2.15 -7.24
C LEU A 145 -12.92 -2.40 -8.65
N GLU A 146 -13.77 -2.86 -9.58
CA GLU A 146 -13.36 -3.09 -10.97
C GLU A 146 -12.85 -1.80 -11.63
N SER A 147 -13.53 -0.68 -11.38
CA SER A 147 -13.12 0.63 -11.89
C SER A 147 -11.80 1.11 -11.29
N LEU A 148 -11.57 0.84 -10.00
CA LEU A 148 -10.32 1.16 -9.32
C LEU A 148 -9.15 0.31 -9.86
N LEU A 149 -9.38 -0.97 -10.14
CA LEU A 149 -8.37 -1.85 -10.72
C LEU A 149 -8.00 -1.46 -12.15
N GLU A 150 -8.99 -1.07 -12.98
CA GLU A 150 -8.72 -0.57 -14.33
C GLU A 150 -7.89 0.72 -14.30
N GLU A 151 -8.16 1.62 -13.35
CA GLU A 151 -7.38 2.84 -13.18
C GLU A 151 -5.92 2.56 -12.78
N LEU A 152 -5.69 1.56 -11.94
CA LEU A 152 -4.34 1.13 -11.58
C LEU A 152 -3.61 0.58 -12.81
N ARG A 153 -4.26 -0.32 -13.57
CA ARG A 153 -3.71 -0.88 -14.81
C ARG A 153 -3.34 0.21 -15.81
N THR A 154 -4.25 1.15 -16.09
CA THR A 154 -3.99 2.25 -17.03
C THR A 154 -2.86 3.17 -16.57
N THR A 155 -2.76 3.41 -15.26
CA THR A 155 -1.67 4.21 -14.67
C THR A 155 -0.32 3.50 -14.81
N GLU A 156 -0.28 2.18 -14.63
CA GLU A 156 0.92 1.35 -14.81
C GLU A 156 1.34 1.27 -16.28
N ASP A 157 0.39 1.10 -17.20
CA ASP A 157 0.65 1.11 -18.64
C ASP A 157 1.23 2.47 -19.07
N ALA A 158 0.67 3.58 -18.60
CA ALA A 158 1.18 4.92 -18.88
C ALA A 158 2.61 5.11 -18.36
N LYS A 159 2.93 4.62 -17.16
CA LYS A 159 4.28 4.64 -16.60
C LYS A 159 5.24 3.77 -17.43
N SER A 160 4.80 2.59 -17.84
CA SER A 160 5.57 1.63 -18.64
C SER A 160 5.90 2.21 -20.03
N MET A 161 4.93 2.84 -20.70
CA MET A 161 5.13 3.50 -21.99
C MET A 161 6.14 4.66 -21.89
N ARG A 162 6.08 5.48 -20.84
CA ARG A 162 7.07 6.55 -20.60
C ARG A 162 8.46 5.99 -20.32
N ALA A 163 8.56 4.89 -19.58
CA ALA A 163 9.84 4.23 -19.30
C ALA A 163 10.46 3.59 -20.56
N ALA A 164 9.64 3.04 -21.46
CA ALA A 164 10.08 2.45 -22.72
C ALA A 164 10.68 3.51 -23.68
N VAL A 165 10.13 4.72 -23.72
CA VAL A 165 10.69 5.83 -24.53
C VAL A 165 12.12 6.20 -24.08
N LYS A 166 12.45 6.06 -22.79
CA LYS A 166 13.81 6.29 -22.28
C LYS A 166 14.80 5.17 -22.63
N ARG A 167 14.33 4.01 -23.10
CA ARG A 167 15.14 2.81 -23.38
C ARG A 167 15.44 2.59 -24.86
N PHE A 168 15.02 3.46 -25.77
CA PHE A 168 15.55 3.42 -27.13
C PHE A 168 17.07 3.66 -27.05
N PRO A 169 17.92 2.67 -27.38
CA PRO A 169 19.32 2.97 -27.55
C PRO A 169 19.37 3.96 -28.70
N LYS A 170 19.97 5.13 -28.47
CA LYS A 170 20.48 5.95 -29.58
C LYS A 170 21.34 4.98 -30.39
N THR A 171 20.80 4.47 -31.49
CA THR A 171 21.55 3.70 -32.48
C THR A 171 22.78 4.55 -32.75
N LYS A 172 23.94 4.05 -32.34
CA LYS A 172 25.22 4.60 -32.74
C LYS A 172 25.28 4.43 -34.26
N GLN A 173 24.73 5.39 -35.00
CA GLN A 173 25.16 5.64 -36.36
C GLN A 173 26.65 5.94 -36.24
N SER A 174 27.46 5.01 -36.71
CA SER A 174 28.91 5.14 -36.69
C SER A 174 29.30 6.34 -37.55
N SER A 175 30.09 7.22 -36.92
CA SER A 175 31.04 8.14 -37.55
C SER A 175 30.48 9.08 -38.63
N PHE A 176 29.70 10.08 -38.22
CA PHE A 176 29.98 11.41 -38.74
C PHE A 176 31.24 11.91 -38.02
N VAL A 177 32.27 12.20 -38.81
CA VAL A 177 33.56 12.78 -38.39
C VAL A 177 33.32 13.85 -37.30
N PRO A 178 34.08 13.85 -36.19
CA PRO A 178 33.91 14.86 -35.15
C PRO A 178 34.17 16.22 -35.80
N ARG A 179 33.11 17.01 -35.98
CA ARG A 179 33.25 18.44 -36.28
C ARG A 179 33.94 19.03 -35.06
N SER A 180 35.26 19.17 -35.20
CA SER A 180 36.10 20.05 -34.42
C SER A 180 35.30 21.25 -33.95
N ASN A 181 35.38 21.56 -32.65
CA ASN A 181 34.79 22.71 -31.97
C ASN A 181 35.30 24.07 -32.49
N PHE A 182 35.32 24.28 -33.80
CA PHE A 182 35.52 25.58 -34.40
C PHE A 182 34.18 26.31 -34.31
N LYS A 183 34.14 27.28 -33.40
CA LYS A 183 33.11 28.31 -33.34
C LYS A 183 33.07 28.95 -34.72
N SER A 184 32.09 28.65 -35.57
CA SER A 184 31.95 29.26 -36.90
C SER A 184 30.56 29.89 -37.02
N CYS A 185 30.50 31.21 -37.11
CA CYS A 185 29.26 31.97 -37.25
C CYS A 185 28.76 31.86 -38.71
N PRO A 186 27.58 31.29 -38.96
CA PRO A 186 27.08 31.08 -40.31
C PRO A 186 26.84 32.38 -41.09
N LEU A 187 26.48 33.48 -40.40
CA LEU A 187 26.30 34.81 -41.00
C LEU A 187 27.62 35.42 -41.49
N CYS A 188 28.68 35.28 -40.68
CA CYS A 188 29.99 35.81 -41.03
C CYS A 188 30.67 34.92 -42.07
N LYS A 189 30.46 33.61 -42.00
CA LYS A 189 30.96 32.65 -42.99
C LYS A 189 30.36 32.87 -44.39
N SER A 190 29.05 33.11 -44.49
CA SER A 190 28.41 33.40 -45.78
C SER A 190 28.81 34.76 -46.35
N ALA A 191 29.15 35.72 -45.50
CA ALA A 191 29.62 37.05 -45.89
C ALA A 191 31.13 37.15 -46.14
N GLY A 192 31.88 36.05 -46.05
CA GLY A 192 33.35 36.03 -46.23
C GLY A 192 34.13 36.77 -45.13
N ARG A 193 33.55 36.90 -43.93
CA ARG A 193 34.08 37.63 -42.77
C ARG A 193 34.72 36.67 -41.76
N PRO A 194 35.55 37.15 -40.80
CA PRO A 194 36.07 36.31 -39.73
C PRO A 194 34.92 35.68 -38.92
N ASP A 195 34.81 34.36 -39.00
CA ASP A 195 33.66 33.60 -38.52
C ASP A 195 33.91 32.91 -37.17
N ARG A 196 35.08 33.13 -36.52
CA ARG A 196 35.50 32.42 -35.30
C ARG A 196 34.75 32.80 -34.00
N HIS A 197 33.41 32.80 -34.03
CA HIS A 197 32.53 33.14 -32.91
C HIS A 197 31.16 32.44 -33.04
N PHE A 198 30.34 32.51 -31.99
CA PHE A 198 28.98 31.97 -32.02
C PHE A 198 28.00 32.96 -32.63
N LEU A 199 26.95 32.46 -33.30
CA LEU A 199 25.88 33.30 -33.87
C LEU A 199 25.28 34.28 -32.83
N SER A 200 25.13 33.85 -31.57
CA SER A 200 24.63 34.68 -30.47
C SER A 200 25.53 35.86 -30.10
N GLN A 201 26.80 35.82 -30.50
CA GLN A 201 27.81 36.86 -30.26
C GLN A 201 28.15 37.64 -31.56
N CYS A 202 27.44 37.37 -32.66
CA CYS A 202 27.66 38.05 -33.94
C CYS A 202 27.17 39.50 -33.88
N THR A 203 28.04 40.45 -34.22
CA THR A 203 27.73 41.89 -34.29
C THR A 203 26.76 42.24 -35.42
N TYR A 204 26.67 41.39 -36.44
CA TYR A 204 25.81 41.58 -37.61
C TYR A 204 24.48 40.83 -37.49
N LEU A 205 24.21 40.17 -36.36
CA LEU A 205 22.92 39.54 -36.11
C LEU A 205 21.86 40.61 -35.83
N PRO A 206 20.74 40.66 -36.58
CA PRO A 206 19.66 41.60 -36.32
C PRO A 206 19.11 41.46 -34.90
N GLN A 207 18.71 42.59 -34.31
CA GLN A 207 18.27 42.62 -32.91
C GLN A 207 17.00 41.79 -32.66
N GLN A 208 16.13 41.65 -33.66
CA GLN A 208 14.96 40.78 -33.62
C GLN A 208 15.35 39.30 -33.47
N ASP A 209 16.33 38.83 -34.25
CA ASP A 209 16.81 37.45 -34.20
C ASP A 209 17.58 37.16 -32.90
N ARG A 210 18.27 38.18 -32.37
CA ARG A 210 18.98 38.07 -31.09
C ARG A 210 18.04 37.82 -29.91
N GLN A 211 16.88 38.45 -29.91
CA GLN A 211 15.83 38.24 -28.89
C GLN A 211 15.22 36.83 -29.02
N PHE A 212 15.01 36.34 -30.24
CA PHE A 212 14.52 34.98 -30.47
C PHE A 212 15.49 33.91 -29.95
N ILE A 213 16.79 34.06 -30.21
CA ILE A 213 17.82 33.11 -29.72
C ILE A 213 17.90 33.12 -28.19
N ALA A 214 17.77 34.29 -27.55
CA ALA A 214 17.75 34.39 -26.10
C ALA A 214 16.49 33.74 -25.50
N LYS A 215 15.32 33.96 -26.10
CA LYS A 215 14.04 33.39 -25.66
C LYS A 215 14.00 31.86 -25.80
N ALA A 216 14.59 31.32 -26.86
CA ALA A 216 14.69 29.87 -27.07
C ALA A 216 15.54 29.15 -26.01
N ARG A 217 16.57 29.81 -25.45
CA ARG A 217 17.36 29.26 -24.34
C ARG A 217 16.59 29.26 -23.02
N ALA A 218 15.89 30.36 -22.71
CA ALA A 218 15.07 30.45 -21.50
C ALA A 218 13.95 29.39 -21.47
N VAL A 219 13.36 29.05 -22.62
CA VAL A 219 12.33 27.99 -22.71
C VAL A 219 12.92 26.59 -22.52
N SER A 220 14.20 26.38 -22.85
CA SER A 220 14.86 25.09 -22.60
C SER A 220 15.24 24.89 -21.12
N GLU A 221 15.52 25.96 -20.38
CA GLU A 221 15.85 25.91 -18.95
C GLU A 221 14.62 25.67 -18.05
N ILE A 222 13.39 25.97 -18.50
CA ILE A 222 12.16 25.74 -17.72
C ILE A 222 11.74 24.26 -17.70
N HIS A 223 12.23 23.44 -18.63
CA HIS A 223 11.89 22.01 -18.69
C HIS A 223 12.79 21.09 -17.84
N ASP A 224 13.85 21.62 -17.23
CA ASP A 224 14.78 20.88 -16.36
C ASP A 224 14.76 21.35 -14.90
N ALA A 225 13.75 22.15 -14.49
CA ALA A 225 13.67 22.81 -13.18
C ALA A 225 12.57 22.27 -12.24
N ASP A 226 12.21 21.00 -12.34
CA ASP A 226 11.33 20.30 -11.37
C ASP A 226 12.08 19.20 -10.58
N GLU A 227 13.36 19.40 -10.29
CA GLU A 227 14.08 18.71 -9.19
C GLU A 227 14.52 19.76 -8.17
N CYS A 228 13.73 19.89 -7.10
CA CYS A 228 14.07 20.68 -5.93
C CYS A 228 15.12 19.94 -5.07
N ASP A 229 16.39 20.06 -5.45
CA ASP A 229 17.50 19.94 -4.50
C ASP A 229 17.60 21.25 -3.71
N LEU A 230 17.14 21.22 -2.45
CA LEU A 230 17.45 22.25 -1.47
C LEU A 230 18.45 21.68 -0.47
N ASP A 231 19.72 21.98 -0.68
CA ASP A 231 20.73 22.08 0.38
C ASP A 231 21.73 23.18 0.01
N ASN A 232 21.77 24.26 0.80
CA ASN A 232 22.87 24.61 1.72
C ASN A 232 22.99 26.11 1.99
N HIS A 233 23.31 26.44 3.24
CA HIS A 233 24.15 27.53 3.79
C HIS A 233 23.74 27.62 5.29
N GLU A 234 24.59 27.55 6.31
CA GLU A 234 26.02 27.81 6.43
C GLU A 234 26.59 27.23 7.74
N ASN A 235 27.88 26.94 7.71
CA ASN A 235 28.70 26.45 8.81
C ASN A 235 28.78 27.43 10.00
N ASN A 236 28.84 26.89 11.22
CA ASN A 236 29.86 27.35 12.18
C ASN A 236 30.28 26.27 13.18
N ASP A 237 31.59 26.29 13.42
CA ASP A 237 32.51 25.37 14.06
C ASP A 237 32.30 25.15 15.58
N SER A 238 32.54 23.92 16.10
CA SER A 238 33.56 23.59 17.12
C SER A 238 33.35 22.27 17.90
N THR A 239 34.29 21.33 17.69
CA THR A 239 35.07 20.56 18.71
C THR A 239 34.46 19.42 19.56
N PHE A 240 34.88 18.16 19.23
CA PHE A 240 35.19 16.94 20.05
C PHE A 240 34.14 16.39 21.05
N GLN A 241 33.88 15.07 21.20
CA GLN A 241 34.80 13.95 21.45
C GLN A 241 34.05 12.59 21.35
N ASP A 242 34.79 11.50 21.11
CA ASP A 242 34.41 10.08 20.99
C ASP A 242 33.37 9.53 21.99
N GLN A 243 32.51 8.62 21.52
CA GLN A 243 32.34 7.24 22.04
C GLN A 243 31.18 6.51 21.34
N PHE A 244 31.49 5.44 20.59
CA PHE A 244 30.49 4.40 20.26
C PHE A 244 30.24 3.53 21.50
N PRO A 245 28.98 3.18 21.81
CA PRO A 245 28.63 1.76 21.76
C PRO A 245 27.20 1.42 21.31
N VAL A 246 27.12 0.31 20.55
CA VAL A 246 26.06 -0.72 20.50
C VAL A 246 24.63 -0.25 20.20
N ALA A 247 24.25 -0.35 18.93
CA ALA A 247 22.87 -0.20 18.46
C ALA A 247 21.97 -1.32 19.01
N SER A 248 21.22 -1.02 20.07
CA SER A 248 19.94 -1.67 20.32
C SER A 248 18.95 -1.09 19.32
N ASN A 249 18.41 -1.92 18.41
CA ASN A 249 17.32 -1.54 17.51
C ASN A 249 16.05 -1.22 18.33
N ARG A 250 15.98 -0.02 18.91
CA ARG A 250 14.77 0.52 19.53
C ARG A 250 13.98 1.23 18.43
N VAL A 251 12.89 0.61 18.00
CA VAL A 251 11.86 1.26 17.20
C VAL A 251 11.28 2.41 18.05
N GLN A 252 11.36 3.64 17.57
CA GLN A 252 10.68 4.77 18.21
C GLN A 252 9.18 4.63 17.96
N ILE A 253 8.43 4.20 18.98
CA ILE A 253 6.97 4.25 18.97
C ILE A 253 6.58 5.70 19.23
N GLN A 254 6.26 6.46 18.18
CA GLN A 254 5.56 7.73 18.34
C GLN A 254 4.09 7.43 18.65
N GLN A 255 3.71 7.58 19.92
CA GLN A 255 2.29 7.57 20.29
C GLN A 255 1.61 8.80 19.69
N SER A 256 0.38 8.62 19.18
CA SER A 256 -0.45 9.72 18.70
C SER A 256 -0.60 10.79 19.78
N PRO A 257 -0.47 12.09 19.45
CA PRO A 257 -0.63 13.16 20.43
C PRO A 257 -2.05 13.17 20.99
N TYR A 258 -2.18 13.21 22.32
CA TYR A 258 -3.45 13.41 23.01
C TYR A 258 -3.48 14.82 23.64
N ILE A 259 -4.68 15.37 23.78
CA ILE A 259 -4.89 16.66 24.47
C ILE A 259 -5.66 16.38 25.75
N ASP A 260 -5.13 16.84 26.89
CA ASP A 260 -5.88 16.89 28.15
C ASP A 260 -6.84 18.09 28.08
N ALA A 261 -8.10 17.80 27.78
CA ALA A 261 -9.15 18.81 27.79
C ALA A 261 -9.80 18.86 29.18
N TYR A 262 -9.68 20.01 29.85
CA TYR A 262 -10.31 20.26 31.13
C TYR A 262 -11.67 20.94 30.93
N TYR A 263 -12.75 20.30 31.38
CA TYR A 263 -14.07 20.93 31.53
C TYR A 263 -14.47 20.88 33.01
N GLY A 264 -14.27 22.00 33.71
CA GLY A 264 -14.39 22.07 35.17
C GLY A 264 -13.31 21.27 35.91
N HIS A 265 -13.62 20.79 37.12
CA HIS A 265 -12.70 20.01 37.99
C HIS A 265 -12.62 18.52 37.64
N LYS A 266 -12.76 18.13 36.36
CA LYS A 266 -12.57 16.74 35.91
C LYS A 266 -11.77 16.71 34.60
N SER A 267 -10.70 15.93 34.59
CA SER A 267 -9.86 15.68 33.42
C SER A 267 -10.45 14.55 32.58
N TYR A 268 -10.56 14.76 31.26
CA TYR A 268 -10.94 13.73 30.30
C TYR A 268 -9.82 13.59 29.27
N LYS A 269 -9.41 12.34 28.99
CA LYS A 269 -8.46 12.03 27.92
C LYS A 269 -9.24 11.86 26.62
N THR A 270 -8.92 12.69 25.62
CA THR A 270 -9.48 12.57 24.26
C THR A 270 -8.37 12.22 23.27
N TYR A 271 -8.58 11.14 22.52
CA TYR A 271 -7.66 10.65 21.48
C TYR A 271 -8.03 11.27 20.12
N HIS A 272 -7.02 11.74 19.38
CA HIS A 272 -7.15 12.28 18.01
C HIS A 272 -6.91 11.22 16.94
#